data_AF-A0A842W3S0-F1
#
_entry.id   AF-A0A842W3S0-F1
#
_cell.length_a   1.000
_cell.length_b   1.000
_cell.length_c   1.000
_cell.angle_alpha   90.00
_cell.angle_beta   90.00
_cell.angle_gamma   90.00
#
_symmetry.space_group_name_H-M   'P 1'
#
loop_
_entity.id
_entity.type
_entity.pdbx_description
1 polymer ?
#
loop_
_entity_poly.entity_id
_entity_poly.type
_entity_poly.pdbx_seq_one_letter_code
_entity_poly.pdbx_strand_id
1 'polypeptide(L)' 'VGGTGDILAGITAGLIAQSNDLFNSAVNAAKLNGKIGDYLLKKKGIGFTASDMIELIPEIKNKLKI' A
#
# COMPACT_ATOMS: atom_id res chain seq x y z
N VAL A 1 1.68 -8.66 11.61
CA VAL A 1 1.88 -9.40 10.35
C VAL A 1 3.30 -9.13 9.90
N GLY A 2 4.10 -10.15 9.64
CA GLY A 2 5.44 -9.97 9.05
C GLY A 2 5.33 -9.62 7.56
N GLY A 3 6.21 -8.76 7.06
CA GLY A 3 6.30 -8.44 5.63
C GLY A 3 5.50 -7.22 5.15
N THR A 4 4.64 -6.61 5.97
CA THR A 4 3.89 -5.39 5.56
C THR A 4 4.81 -4.19 5.36
N GLY A 5 5.95 -4.15 6.06
CA GLY A 5 6.99 -3.14 5.84
C GLY A 5 7.66 -3.27 4.48
N ASP A 6 7.89 -4.50 4.00
CA ASP A 6 8.46 -4.76 2.69
C ASP A 6 7.51 -4.29 1.57
N ILE A 7 6.20 -4.51 1.77
CA ILE A 7 5.17 -3.98 0.86
C ILE A 7 5.20 -2.45 0.83
N LEU A 8 5.24 -1.78 1.99
CA LEU A 8 5.35 -0.32 2.06
C LEU A 8 6.61 0.19 1.36
N ALA A 9 7.76 -0.46 1.56
CA ALA A 9 9.01 -0.09 0.92
C ALA A 9 8.92 -0.21 -0.62
N GLY A 10 8.35 -1.31 -1.12
CA GLY A 10 8.13 -1.52 -2.55
C GLY A 10 7.17 -0.52 -3.18
N ILE A 11 6.06 -0.22 -2.51
CA ILE A 11 5.12 0.84 -2.95
C ILE A 11 5.83 2.19 -3.02
N THR A 12 6.59 2.53 -1.98
CA THR A 12 7.32 3.81 -1.91
C THR A 12 8.31 3.93 -3.08
N ALA A 13 9.14 2.90 -3.31
CA ALA A 13 10.08 2.88 -4.41
C ALA A 13 9.40 3.00 -5.78
N GLY A 14 8.27 2.30 -5.98
CA GLY A 14 7.49 2.36 -7.21
C GLY A 14 6.89 3.73 -7.49
N LEU A 15 6.42 4.44 -6.46
CA LEU A 15 5.89 5.81 -6.59
C LEU A 15 7.01 6.83 -6.84
N ILE A 16 8.16 6.67 -6.19
CA ILE A 16 9.34 7.51 -6.46
C ILE A 16 9.75 7.38 -7.93
N ALA A 17 9.80 6.16 -8.46
CA ALA A 17 10.16 5.91 -9.85
C ALA A 17 9.19 6.53 -10.87
N GLN A 18 7.93 6.77 -10.50
CA GLN A 18 6.90 7.36 -11.37
C GLN A 18 6.83 8.89 -11.28
N SER A 19 7.11 9.46 -10.10
CA SER A 19 6.86 10.89 -9.83
C SER A 19 8.13 11.72 -9.70
N ASN A 20 9.27 11.11 -9.34
CA ASN A 20 10.50 11.78 -8.92
C ASN A 20 10.32 12.75 -7.72
N ASP A 21 9.21 12.66 -6.98
CA ASP A 21 8.93 13.46 -5.78
C ASP A 21 8.98 12.56 -4.55
N LEU A 22 10.05 12.68 -3.77
CA LEU A 22 10.32 11.82 -2.61
C LEU A 22 9.25 11.99 -1.52
N PHE A 23 8.87 13.24 -1.21
CA PHE A 23 7.97 13.51 -0.09
C PHE A 23 6.55 13.05 -0.41
N ASN A 24 6.02 13.45 -1.57
CA ASN A 24 4.67 13.03 -1.97
C ASN A 24 4.59 11.52 -2.21
N SER A 25 5.66 10.89 -2.71
CA SER A 25 5.71 9.42 -2.83
C SER A 25 5.62 8.72 -1.48
N ALA A 26 6.38 9.19 -0.47
CA ALA A 26 6.32 8.62 0.87
C ALA A 26 4.92 8.77 1.50
N VAL A 27 4.31 9.96 1.37
CA VAL A 27 2.95 10.24 1.85
C VAL A 27 1.92 9.32 1.17
N ASN A 28 1.98 9.23 -0.16
CA ASN A 28 1.05 8.41 -0.93
C ASN A 28 1.24 6.91 -0.66
N ALA A 29 2.49 6.44 -0.46
CA ALA A 29 2.77 5.07 -0.10
C ALA A 29 2.21 4.69 1.27
N ALA A 30 2.42 5.52 2.29
CA ALA A 30 1.87 5.30 3.63
C ALA A 30 0.33 5.29 3.60
N LYS A 31 -0.28 6.22 2.85
CA LYS A 31 -1.74 6.29 2.64
C LYS A 31 -2.28 5.04 1.96
N LEU A 32 -1.64 4.58 0.87
CA LEU A 32 -2.05 3.38 0.15
C LEU A 32 -1.95 2.13 1.03
N ASN A 33 -0.80 1.93 1.69
CA ASN A 33 -0.56 0.79 2.58
C ASN A 33 -1.59 0.72 3.72
N GLY A 34 -1.89 1.86 4.35
CA GLY A 34 -2.93 1.96 5.39
C GLY A 34 -4.32 1.63 4.86
N LYS A 35 -4.69 2.13 3.68
CA LYS A 35 -6.01 1.85 3.07
C LYS A 35 -6.20 0.39 2.69
N ILE A 36 -5.15 -0.29 2.24
CA ILE A 36 -5.17 -1.74 2.00
C ILE A 36 -5.41 -2.49 3.33
N GLY A 37 -4.69 -2.11 4.39
CA GLY A 37 -4.90 -2.67 5.72
C GLY A 37 -6.33 -2.48 6.24
N ASP A 38 -6.87 -1.26 6.15
CA ASP A 38 -8.25 -0.94 6.54
C ASP A 38 -9.27 -1.80 5.77
N TYR A 39 -9.07 -1.97 4.46
CA TYR A 39 -9.95 -2.75 3.60
C TYR A 39 -9.90 -4.24 3.98
N LEU A 40 -8.69 -4.79 4.16
CA LEU A 40 -8.52 -6.20 4.54
C LEU A 40 -9.04 -6.49 5.93
N LEU A 41 -8.85 -5.58 6.89
CA LEU A 41 -9.39 -5.73 8.23
C LEU A 41 -10.91 -5.87 8.20
N LYS A 42 -11.60 -5.07 7.37
CA LYS A 42 -13.06 -5.17 7.21
C LYS A 42 -13.50 -6.45 6.49
N LYS A 43 -12.72 -6.94 5.53
CA LYS A 43 -13.07 -8.09 4.68
C LYS A 43 -12.72 -9.45 5.30
N LYS A 44 -11.58 -9.53 5.98
CA LYS A 44 -10.98 -10.78 6.49
C LYS A 44 -10.81 -10.80 8.02
N GLY A 45 -11.02 -9.67 8.69
CA GLY A 45 -10.76 -9.55 10.13
C GLY A 45 -9.26 -9.50 10.43
N ILE A 46 -8.92 -9.87 11.66
CA ILE A 46 -7.53 -9.93 12.12
C ILE A 46 -6.83 -11.13 11.46
N GLY A 47 -5.59 -10.95 11.04
CA GLY A 47 -4.75 -12.04 10.51
C GLY A 47 -4.60 -12.09 8.99
N PHE A 48 -4.97 -11.02 8.27
CA PHE A 48 -4.58 -10.89 6.86
C PHE A 48 -3.05 -10.90 6.71
N THR A 49 -2.57 -11.40 5.59
CA THR A 49 -1.13 -11.56 5.30
C THR A 49 -0.60 -10.44 4.42
N ALA A 50 0.73 -10.32 4.29
CA ALA A 50 1.34 -9.39 3.34
C ALA A 50 0.96 -9.72 1.88
N SER A 51 0.81 -11.00 1.54
CA SER A 51 0.37 -11.45 0.21
C SER A 51 -1.05 -10.97 -0.11
N ASP A 52 -1.94 -10.95 0.89
CA ASP A 52 -3.29 -10.41 0.72
C ASP A 52 -3.29 -8.91 0.36
N MET A 53 -2.24 -8.18 0.75
CA MET A 53 -2.11 -6.75 0.44
C MET A 53 -1.69 -6.52 -1.01
N ILE A 54 -0.82 -7.38 -1.57
CA ILE A 54 -0.24 -7.20 -2.92
C ILE A 54 -1.32 -7.10 -3.99
N GLU A 55 -2.29 -8.01 -3.95
CA GLU A 55 -3.39 -8.08 -4.92
C GLU A 55 -4.25 -6.81 -4.96
N LEU A 56 -4.27 -6.04 -3.86
CA LEU A 56 -5.09 -4.84 -3.73
C LEU A 56 -4.37 -3.54 -4.10
N ILE A 57 -3.05 -3.59 -4.34
CA ILE A 57 -2.25 -2.39 -4.65
C ILE A 57 -2.82 -1.65 -5.87
N PRO A 58 -3.08 -2.28 -7.03
CA PRO A 58 -3.58 -1.56 -8.21
C PRO A 58 -4.99 -0.99 -8.01
N GLU A 59 -5.88 -1.77 -7.39
CA GLU A 59 -7.28 -1.37 -7.17
C GLU A 59 -7.36 -0.14 -6.25
N ILE A 60 -6.67 -0.17 -5.11
CA ILE A 60 -6.73 0.92 -4.13
C ILE A 60 -5.94 2.13 -4.62
N LYS A 61 -4.80 1.94 -5.32
CA LYS A 61 -4.08 3.04 -5.99
C LYS A 61 -5.03 3.81 -6.92
N ASN A 62 -5.74 3.11 -7.80
CA ASN A 62 -6.70 3.72 -8.72
C ASN A 62 -7.83 4.46 -8.00
N LYS A 63 -8.38 3.88 -6.90
CA LYS A 63 -9.39 4.55 -6.07
C LYS A 63 -8.88 5.83 -5.40
N LEU A 64 -7.60 5.86 -5.03
CA LEU A 64 -6.97 7.00 -4.39
C LEU A 64 -6.47 8.07 -5.37
N LYS A 65 -6.43 7.77 -6.67
CA LYS A 65 -5.91 8.64 -7.74
C LYS A 65 -4.47 9.12 -7.46
N ILE A 66 -3.63 8.17 -7.03
CA ILE A 66 -2.19 8.35 -6.76
C ILE A 66 -1.36 7.45 -7.66
#